data_AF-A0A927CBX5-F1
#
_entry.id   AF-A0A927CBX5-F1
#
_cell.length_a   1.000
_cell.length_b   1.000
_cell.length_c   1.000
_cell.angle_alpha   90.00
_cell.angle_beta   90.00
_cell.angle_gamma   90.00
#
_symmetry.space_group_name_H-M   'P 1'
#
loop_
_entity.id
_entity.type
_entity.pdbx_description
1 polymer ?
#
loop_
_entity_poly.entity_id
_entity_poly.type
_entity_poly.pdbx_seq_one_letter_code
_entity_poly.pdbx_strand_id
1 'polypeptide(L)' 'MNTAFEIPNGDETITVELTIKEAMALSGGIRFRPESKVALSAKKKVKKVLDRKMLPHSDRIPYHTLDL' A
#
# COMPACT_ATOMS: atom_id res chain seq x y z
N MET A 1 4.86 26.99 -13.62
CA MET A 1 3.77 26.05 -13.92
C MET A 1 3.71 25.07 -12.76
N ASN A 2 2.66 25.15 -11.92
CA ASN A 2 2.46 24.26 -10.79
C ASN A 2 1.64 23.07 -11.31
N THR A 3 2.31 22.00 -11.73
CA THR A 3 1.61 20.76 -12.11
C THR A 3 1.13 20.12 -10.82
N ALA A 4 -0.13 20.35 -10.46
CA ALA A 4 -0.75 19.65 -9.35
C ALA A 4 -0.62 18.15 -9.58
N PHE A 5 0.13 17.47 -8.71
CA PHE A 5 0.26 16.03 -8.74
C PHE A 5 -1.04 15.45 -8.19
N GLU A 6 -1.96 15.09 -9.09
CA GLU A 6 -3.21 14.44 -8.74
C GLU A 6 -2.98 12.94 -8.67
N ILE A 7 -3.27 12.36 -7.50
CA ILE A 7 -3.27 10.90 -7.33
C ILE A 7 -4.61 10.39 -7.86
N PRO A 8 -4.64 9.48 -8.85
CA PRO A 8 -5.87 8.87 -9.32
C PRO A 8 -6.65 8.24 -8.14
N ASN A 9 -7.94 8.55 -8.04
CA ASN A 9 -8.81 8.09 -6.95
C ASN A 9 -8.31 8.48 -5.55
N GLY A 10 -7.61 9.61 -5.42
CA GLY A 10 -6.97 10.05 -4.17
C GLY A 10 -7.91 10.29 -3.00
N ASP A 11 -9.19 10.54 -3.26
CA ASP A 11 -10.24 10.72 -2.24
C ASP A 11 -10.88 9.40 -1.78
N GLU A 12 -10.56 8.28 -2.45
CA GLU A 12 -11.09 6.97 -2.06
C GLU A 12 -10.35 6.39 -0.85
N THR A 13 -11.10 5.72 0.03
CA THR A 13 -10.54 5.09 1.23
C THR A 13 -10.22 3.61 1.00
N ILE A 14 -9.17 3.12 1.66
CA ILE A 14 -8.89 1.68 1.79
C ILE A 14 -9.02 1.21 3.24
N THR A 15 -9.52 -0.01 3.42
CA THR A 15 -9.55 -0.68 4.73
C THR A 15 -8.44 -1.71 4.81
N VAL A 16 -7.66 -1.69 5.90
CA VAL A 16 -6.53 -2.62 6.10
C VAL A 16 -6.66 -3.28 7.47
N GLU A 17 -6.64 -4.61 7.51
CA GLU A 17 -6.61 -5.35 8.76
C GLU A 17 -5.19 -5.34 9.35
N LEU A 18 -5.06 -4.77 10.55
CA LEU A 18 -3.79 -4.63 11.28
C LEU A 18 -3.97 -5.13 12.70
N THR A 19 -2.90 -5.68 13.27
CA THR A 19 -2.85 -5.91 14.72
C THR A 19 -2.67 -4.58 15.46
N ILE A 20 -3.03 -4.53 16.75
CA ILE A 20 -2.89 -3.32 17.59
C ILE A 20 -1.45 -2.76 17.51
N LYS A 21 -0.44 -3.63 17.61
CA LYS A 21 0.98 -3.23 17.51
C LYS A 21 1.36 -2.65 16.14
N GLU A 22 0.78 -3.16 15.05
CA GLU A 22 1.00 -2.65 13.70
C GLU A 22 0.35 -1.29 13.50
N ALA A 23 -0.90 -1.13 13.97
CA ALA A 23 -1.59 0.16 13.94
C ALA A 23 -0.84 1.23 14.76
N MET A 24 -0.39 0.88 15.98
CA MET A 24 0.43 1.78 16.80
C MET A 24 1.77 2.14 16.16
N ALA A 25 2.38 1.21 15.41
CA ALA A 25 3.62 1.45 14.69
C ALA A 25 3.44 2.41 13.50
N LEU A 26 2.23 2.49 12.91
CA LEU A 26 1.91 3.42 11.83
C LEU A 26 1.39 4.77 12.34
N SER A 27 0.73 4.81 13.50
CA SER A 27 0.10 6.02 14.05
C SER A 27 1.10 7.06 14.60
N GLY A 28 2.39 6.94 14.31
CA GLY A 28 3.43 7.87 14.75
C GLY A 28 3.81 7.77 16.23
N GLY A 29 3.36 6.74 16.94
CA GLY A 29 3.66 6.55 18.37
C GLY A 29 5.14 6.22 18.62
N ILE A 30 5.76 6.94 19.55
CA ILE A 30 7.20 6.98 19.93
C ILE A 30 7.80 5.60 20.33
N ARG A 31 7.02 4.51 20.30
CA ARG A 31 7.40 3.20 20.81
C ARG A 31 8.06 2.27 19.79
N PHE A 32 7.96 2.55 18.49
CA PHE A 32 8.52 1.69 17.46
C PHE A 32 9.63 2.42 16.70
N ARG A 33 10.82 1.79 16.65
CA ARG A 33 11.83 2.22 15.68
C ARG A 33 11.25 2.09 14.27
N PRO A 34 11.52 3.03 13.34
CA PRO A 34 11.08 2.96 11.95
C PRO A 34 11.43 1.62 11.26
N GLU A 35 12.57 1.04 11.66
CA GLU A 35 13.09 -0.26 11.18
C GLU A 35 12.60 -1.46 11.99
N SER A 36 11.64 -1.29 12.89
CA SER A 36 11.09 -2.42 13.63
C SER A 36 10.38 -3.37 12.66
N LYS A 37 10.54 -4.67 12.87
CA LYS A 37 9.85 -5.71 12.08
C LYS A 37 8.33 -5.52 12.05
N VAL A 38 7.76 -4.95 13.11
CA VAL A 38 6.33 -4.63 13.23
C VAL A 38 5.93 -3.49 12.29
N ALA A 39 6.69 -2.39 12.25
CA ALA A 39 6.43 -1.28 11.32
C ALA A 39 6.59 -1.74 9.85
N LEU A 40 7.61 -2.55 9.56
CA LEU A 40 7.82 -3.10 8.22
C LEU A 40 6.66 -4.01 7.81
N SER A 41 6.18 -4.88 8.71
CA SER A 41 4.99 -5.72 8.48
C SER A 41 3.75 -4.88 8.18
N ALA A 42 3.50 -3.85 8.99
CA ALA A 42 2.36 -2.95 8.81
C ALA A 42 2.39 -2.25 7.44
N LYS A 43 3.55 -1.70 7.05
CA LYS A 43 3.76 -1.08 5.74
C LYS A 43 3.50 -2.06 4.58
N LYS A 44 3.97 -3.31 4.71
CA LYS A 44 3.73 -4.35 3.69
C LYS A 44 2.25 -4.65 3.51
N LYS A 45 1.47 -4.71 4.60
CA LYS A 45 0.02 -4.94 4.55
C LYS A 45 -0.71 -3.80 3.85
N VAL A 46 -0.41 -2.55 4.21
CA VAL A 46 -0.98 -1.36 3.55
C VAL A 46 -0.64 -1.36 2.06
N LYS A 47 0.63 -1.58 1.71
CA LYS A 47 1.06 -1.64 0.31
C LYS A 47 0.29 -2.71 -0.48
N LYS A 48 0.13 -3.92 0.07
CA LYS A 48 -0.61 -5.00 -0.61
C LYS A 48 -2.07 -4.60 -0.93
N VAL A 49 -2.75 -3.92 -0.02
CA VAL A 49 -4.14 -3.47 -0.25
C VAL A 49 -4.17 -2.33 -1.27
N LEU A 50 -3.22 -1.39 -1.17
CA LEU A 50 -3.08 -0.29 -2.11
C LEU A 50 -2.80 -0.79 -3.53
N ASP A 51 -1.85 -1.71 -3.69
CA ASP A 51 -1.50 -2.32 -4.98
C ASP A 51 -2.73 -3.03 -5.58
N ARG A 52 -3.52 -3.75 -4.80
CA ARG A 52 -4.76 -4.39 -5.29
C ARG A 52 -5.81 -3.37 -5.76
N LYS A 53 -5.90 -2.23 -5.08
CA LYS A 53 -6.87 -1.18 -5.41
C LYS A 53 -6.46 -0.37 -6.64
N MET A 54 -5.17 -0.07 -6.76
CA MET A 54 -4.60 0.78 -7.82
C MET A 54 -4.21 -0.01 -9.08
N LEU A 55 -3.85 -1.30 -8.92
CA LEU A 55 -3.35 -2.16 -9.98
C LEU A 55 -4.14 -3.49 -10.03
N PRO A 56 -5.46 -3.46 -10.26
CA PRO A 56 -6.33 -4.65 -10.18
C PRO A 56 -5.96 -5.77 -11.17
N HIS A 57 -5.19 -5.49 -12.22
CA HIS A 57 -4.80 -6.45 -13.26
C HIS A 57 -3.29 -6.74 -13.32
N SER A 58 -2.49 -6.26 -12.36
CA SER A 58 -1.04 -6.45 -12.42
C SER A 58 -0.59 -7.89 -12.13
N ASP A 59 -1.49 -8.76 -11.66
CA ASP A 59 -1.10 -10.11 -11.25
C ASP A 59 -0.84 -11.06 -12.43
N ARG A 60 -1.32 -10.76 -13.65
CA ARG A 60 -1.19 -11.68 -14.80
C ARG A 60 -1.20 -10.92 -16.13
N ILE A 61 -0.03 -10.67 -16.72
CA ILE A 61 0.03 -10.52 -18.18
C ILE A 61 -0.20 -11.93 -18.73
N PRO A 62 -1.28 -12.21 -19.48
CA PRO A 62 -1.44 -13.51 -20.10
C PRO A 62 -0.32 -13.70 -21.11
N TYR A 63 0.56 -14.69 -20.91
CA TYR A 63 1.67 -14.98 -21.82
C TYR A 63 1.21 -15.09 -23.30
N HIS A 64 -0.01 -15.58 -23.54
CA HIS A 64 -0.61 -15.69 -24.86
C HIS A 64 -0.95 -14.36 -25.57
N THR A 65 -0.77 -13.21 -24.93
CA THR A 65 -0.95 -11.88 -25.55
C THR A 65 0.37 -11.26 -26.01
N LEU A 66 1.49 -11.95 -25.79
CA LEU A 66 2.84 -11.48 -26.11
C LEU A 66 3.41 -12.09 -27.40
N ASP A 67 2.66 -12.96 -28.08
CA ASP A 67 3.06 -13.51 -29.38
C ASP A 67 2.57 -12.58 -30.50
N LEU A 68 3.52 -11.80 -31.06
CA LEU A 68 3.43 -11.10 -32.36
C LEU A 68 4.36 -11.80 -33.36
#